data_AF-A0A938GBV4-F1
#
_entry.id   AF-A0A938GBV4-F1
#
_cell.length_a   1.000
_cell.length_b   1.000
_cell.length_c   1.000
_cell.angle_alpha   90.00
_cell.angle_beta   90.00
_cell.angle_gamma   90.00
#
_symmetry.space_group_name_H-M   'P 1'
#
loop_
_entity.id
_entity.type
_entity.pdbx_description
1 polymer ?
#
loop_
_entity_poly.entity_id
_entity_poly.type
_entity_poly.pdbx_seq_one_letter_code
_entity_poly.pdbx_strand_id
1 'polypeptide(L)'
;MRLASGAWPQTFKEAYCEKFHCRDADYERAVFRPCLYRHALPLANLILSKKPSFFQEDFDLIREIGNIDNTDKFRSEIDFFYGRNLRDKNRLRRLLRIRLSAKRLLKLKNEVLRNLIFAAVLQR
;
A
#
# COMPACT_ATOMS: atom_id res chain seq x y z
N MET A 1 -13.23 -7.41 -26.51
CA MET A 1 -12.91 -6.69 -25.27
C MET A 1 -11.47 -7.03 -24.89
N ARG A 2 -10.49 -6.22 -25.31
CA ARG A 2 -9.08 -6.43 -24.94
C ARG A 2 -8.91 -5.93 -23.52
N LEU A 3 -8.56 -6.79 -22.57
CA LEU A 3 -8.09 -6.35 -21.25
C LEU A 3 -6.91 -5.42 -21.52
N ALA A 4 -6.98 -4.18 -21.05
CA ALA A 4 -5.84 -3.29 -21.08
C ALA A 4 -4.68 -4.02 -20.38
N SER A 5 -3.53 -4.10 -21.05
CA SER A 5 -2.33 -4.75 -20.54
C SER A 5 -2.10 -4.31 -19.07
N GLY A 6 -2.13 -5.25 -18.12
CA GLY A 6 -1.87 -4.96 -16.71
C GLY A 6 -3.08 -4.63 -15.82
N ALA A 7 -4.32 -4.72 -16.33
CA ALA A 7 -5.55 -4.68 -15.52
C ALA A 7 -5.78 -5.99 -14.73
N TRP A 8 -6.45 -5.89 -13.59
CA TRP A 8 -6.80 -6.97 -12.67
C TRP A 8 -8.32 -7.15 -12.61
N PRO A 9 -8.82 -8.35 -12.27
CA PRO A 9 -10.26 -8.61 -12.21
C PRO A 9 -10.95 -7.94 -11.03
N GLN A 10 -10.19 -7.52 -10.02
CA GLN A 10 -10.66 -6.86 -8.81
C GLN A 10 -9.63 -5.82 -8.34
N THR A 11 -10.05 -4.93 -7.44
CA THR A 11 -9.19 -3.90 -6.86
C THR A 11 -8.08 -4.51 -6.01
N PHE A 12 -7.00 -3.75 -5.79
CA PHE A 12 -5.90 -4.18 -4.93
C PHE A 12 -6.37 -4.50 -3.51
N LYS A 13 -7.33 -3.73 -2.98
CA LYS A 13 -7.92 -3.95 -1.66
C LYS A 13 -8.62 -5.30 -1.58
N GLU A 14 -9.51 -5.58 -2.52
CA GLU A 14 -10.24 -6.86 -2.58
C GLU A 14 -9.27 -8.03 -2.67
N ALA A 15 -8.28 -7.94 -3.58
CA ALA A 15 -7.25 -8.96 -3.74
C ALA A 15 -6.41 -9.18 -2.47
N TYR A 16 -6.09 -8.10 -1.77
CA TYR A 16 -5.35 -8.17 -0.51
C TYR A 16 -6.19 -8.84 0.59
N CYS A 17 -7.45 -8.42 0.78
CA CYS A 17 -8.29 -9.00 1.83
C CYS A 17 -8.72 -10.44 1.53
N GLU A 18 -8.89 -10.82 0.27
CA GLU A 18 -9.07 -12.22 -0.11
C GLU A 18 -7.85 -13.07 0.28
N LYS A 19 -6.64 -12.61 -0.05
CA LYS A 19 -5.39 -13.35 0.23
C LYS A 19 -5.07 -13.45 1.73
N PHE A 20 -5.23 -12.35 2.46
CA PHE A 20 -4.80 -12.25 3.87
C PHE A 20 -5.96 -12.40 4.86
N HIS A 21 -7.18 -12.70 4.38
CA HIS A 21 -8.39 -12.79 5.18
C HIS A 21 -8.61 -11.56 6.07
N CYS A 22 -8.32 -10.36 5.55
CA CYS A 22 -8.61 -9.13 6.28
C CYS A 22 -10.06 -8.68 6.11
N ARG A 23 -10.59 -8.01 7.14
CA ARG A 23 -11.80 -7.23 7.00
C ARG A 23 -11.47 -5.92 6.30
N ASP A 24 -12.40 -5.45 5.49
CA ASP A 24 -12.29 -4.19 4.75
C ASP A 24 -11.97 -2.98 5.63
N ALA A 25 -12.50 -2.94 6.85
CA ALA A 25 -12.24 -1.89 7.83
C ALA A 25 -10.81 -1.91 8.40
N ASP A 26 -10.14 -3.07 8.36
CA ASP A 26 -8.80 -3.27 8.89
C ASP A 26 -7.72 -3.14 7.81
N TYR A 27 -8.11 -3.09 6.53
CA TYR A 27 -7.23 -3.07 5.36
C TYR A 27 -6.08 -2.06 5.49
N GLU A 28 -6.40 -0.80 5.79
CA GLU A 28 -5.40 0.27 5.84
C GLU A 28 -4.30 -0.01 6.86
N ARG A 29 -4.69 -0.48 8.06
CA ARG A 29 -3.75 -0.85 9.13
C ARG A 29 -2.98 -2.12 8.78
N ALA A 30 -3.65 -3.09 8.15
CA ALA A 30 -3.06 -4.35 7.74
C ALA A 30 -1.98 -4.15 6.68
N VAL A 31 -2.17 -3.24 5.73
CA VAL A 31 -1.16 -2.85 4.72
C VAL A 31 -0.06 -1.97 5.30
N PHE A 32 -0.42 -1.05 6.21
CA PHE A 32 0.50 -0.10 6.80
C PHE A 32 1.66 -0.77 7.56
N ARG A 33 1.35 -1.69 8.48
CA ARG A 33 2.36 -2.36 9.34
C ARG A 33 3.48 -3.07 8.56
N PRO A 34 3.22 -3.96 7.58
CA PRO A 34 4.27 -4.65 6.84
C PRO A 34 5.05 -3.73 5.90
N CYS A 35 4.45 -2.60 5.47
CA CYS A 35 5.06 -1.64 4.55
C CYS A 35 5.85 -0.53 5.25
N LEU A 36 5.60 -0.29 6.54
CA LEU A 36 6.37 0.65 7.36
C LEU A 36 7.79 0.14 7.62
N TYR A 37 8.79 1.04 7.65
CA TYR A 37 10.16 0.68 8.04
C TYR A 37 10.21 -0.04 9.41
N ARG A 38 11.03 -1.10 9.51
CA ARG A 38 11.06 -1.96 10.71
C ARG A 38 11.43 -1.19 11.98
N HIS A 39 12.41 -0.29 11.91
CA HIS A 39 12.83 0.54 13.04
C HIS A 39 11.75 1.56 13.45
N ALA A 40 10.83 1.90 12.54
CA ALA A 40 9.73 2.81 12.79
C ALA A 40 8.50 2.13 13.39
N LEU A 41 8.40 0.79 13.38
CA LEU A 41 7.27 0.04 13.97
C LEU A 41 7.01 0.37 15.45
N PRO A 42 8.00 0.32 16.36
CA PRO A 42 7.75 0.64 17.77
C PRO A 42 7.33 2.10 17.96
N LEU A 43 7.95 3.02 17.20
CA LEU A 43 7.62 4.45 17.22
C LEU A 43 6.23 4.73 16.65
N ALA A 44 5.80 3.98 15.64
CA ALA A 44 4.53 4.19 14.98
C ALA A 44 3.35 3.93 15.90
N ASN A 45 3.38 2.91 16.75
CA ASN A 45 2.31 2.68 17.71
C ASN A 45 2.15 3.86 18.68
N LEU A 46 3.28 4.42 19.16
CA LEU A 46 3.28 5.57 20.05
C LEU A 46 2.77 6.83 19.34
N ILE A 47 3.24 7.07 18.11
CA ILE A 47 2.85 8.22 17.31
C ILE A 47 1.37 8.12 16.89
N LEU A 48 0.88 6.95 16.49
CA LEU A 48 -0.54 6.74 16.16
C LEU A 48 -1.45 7.07 17.34
N SER A 49 -1.01 6.77 18.57
CA SER A 49 -1.77 7.05 19.78
C SER A 49 -1.78 8.54 20.14
N LYS A 50 -0.67 9.26 19.92
CA LYS A 50 -0.52 10.67 20.31
C LYS A 50 -0.85 11.68 19.20
N LYS A 51 -0.63 11.31 17.95
CA LYS A 51 -0.76 12.17 16.77
C LYS A 51 -1.11 11.31 15.55
N PRO A 52 -2.35 10.81 15.43
CA PRO A 52 -2.78 9.97 14.32
C PRO A 52 -2.63 10.66 12.95
N SER A 53 -2.79 11.99 12.90
CA SER A 53 -2.56 12.80 11.70
C SER A 53 -1.12 12.73 11.18
N PHE A 54 -0.16 12.29 12.00
CA PHE A 54 1.21 12.10 11.56
C PHE A 54 1.32 11.08 10.43
N PHE A 55 0.44 10.08 10.33
CA PHE A 55 0.45 9.04 9.30
C PHE A 55 -0.66 9.19 8.27
N GLN A 56 -1.38 10.32 8.27
CA GLN A 56 -2.53 10.52 7.40
C GLN A 56 -2.18 10.37 5.92
N GLU A 57 -1.08 10.98 5.47
CA GLU A 57 -0.62 10.83 4.07
C GLU A 57 -0.28 9.38 3.68
N ASP A 58 0.23 8.58 4.63
CA ASP A 58 0.51 7.17 4.38
C ASP A 58 -0.80 6.36 4.24
N PHE A 59 -1.79 6.66 5.08
CA PHE A 59 -3.11 6.01 4.98
C PHE A 59 -3.90 6.45 3.75
N ASP A 60 -3.82 7.72 3.38
CA ASP A 60 -4.46 8.23 2.16
C ASP A 60 -3.87 7.57 0.92
N LEU A 61 -2.54 7.40 0.86
CA LEU A 61 -1.91 6.60 -0.20
C LEU A 61 -2.44 5.16 -0.22
N ILE A 62 -2.48 4.49 0.95
CA ILE A 62 -2.97 3.11 1.03
C ILE A 62 -4.41 3.01 0.54
N ARG A 63 -5.24 4.00 0.87
CA ARG A 63 -6.64 4.07 0.40
C ARG A 63 -6.71 4.28 -1.11
N GLU A 64 -5.93 5.20 -1.66
CA GLU A 64 -5.86 5.48 -3.10
C GLU A 64 -5.43 4.23 -3.88
N ILE A 65 -4.32 3.60 -3.51
CA ILE A 65 -3.83 2.40 -4.19
C ILE A 65 -4.73 1.18 -3.98
N GLY A 66 -5.50 1.16 -2.88
CA GLY A 66 -6.46 0.10 -2.59
C GLY A 66 -7.57 0.00 -3.63
N ASN A 67 -7.98 1.13 -4.20
CA ASN A 67 -9.03 1.21 -5.22
C ASN A 67 -8.50 0.98 -6.65
N ILE A 68 -7.19 0.75 -6.80
CA ILE A 68 -6.57 0.56 -8.12
C ILE A 68 -6.70 -0.90 -8.55
N ASP A 69 -7.07 -1.09 -9.80
CA ASP A 69 -7.25 -2.36 -10.50
C ASP A 69 -6.21 -2.55 -11.63
N ASN A 70 -5.16 -1.73 -11.68
CA ASN A 70 -4.22 -1.71 -12.79
C ASN A 70 -2.78 -1.49 -12.32
N THR A 71 -1.86 -2.27 -12.89
CA THR A 71 -0.44 -2.24 -12.55
C THR A 71 0.23 -0.90 -12.81
N ASP A 72 -0.06 -0.27 -13.94
CA ASP A 72 0.54 0.99 -14.34
C ASP A 72 0.04 2.12 -13.46
N LYS A 73 -1.28 2.19 -13.22
CA LYS A 73 -1.88 3.15 -12.28
C LYS A 73 -1.29 3.00 -10.88
N PHE A 74 -1.14 1.77 -10.40
CA PHE A 74 -0.57 1.49 -9.08
C PHE A 74 0.88 2.00 -8.96
N ARG A 75 1.67 1.79 -10.01
CA ARG A 75 3.05 2.28 -10.05
C ARG A 75 3.10 3.80 -10.12
N SER A 76 2.28 4.42 -10.97
CA SER A 76 2.19 5.87 -11.08
C SER A 76 1.82 6.53 -9.75
N GLU A 77 0.89 5.97 -8.98
CA GLU A 77 0.50 6.52 -7.68
C GLU A 77 1.64 6.44 -6.65
N ILE A 78 2.39 5.33 -6.64
CA ILE A 78 3.58 5.19 -5.80
C ILE A 78 4.67 6.20 -6.19
N ASP A 79 4.91 6.39 -7.49
CA ASP A 79 5.90 7.33 -7.99
C ASP A 79 5.48 8.78 -7.66
N PHE A 80 4.18 9.09 -7.77
CA PHE A 80 3.61 10.38 -7.37
C PHE A 80 3.83 10.65 -5.87
N PHE A 81 3.52 9.67 -5.02
CA PHE A 81 3.75 9.75 -3.58
C PHE A 81 5.23 9.92 -3.23
N TYR A 82 6.11 9.22 -3.93
CA TYR A 82 7.56 9.38 -3.74
C TYR A 82 8.00 10.81 -4.10
N GLY A 83 7.50 11.35 -5.22
CA GLY A 83 7.73 12.73 -5.64
C GLY A 83 7.20 13.77 -4.62
N ARG A 84 5.98 13.60 -4.11
CA ARG A 84 5.42 14.45 -3.02
C ARG A 84 6.30 14.38 -1.77
N ASN A 85 6.70 13.19 -1.33
CA ASN A 85 7.53 13.00 -0.15
C ASN A 85 8.93 13.62 -0.23
N LEU A 86 9.54 13.69 -1.42
CA LEU A 86 10.81 14.40 -1.60
C LEU A 86 10.65 15.90 -1.34
N ARG A 87 9.47 16.45 -1.61
CA ARG A 87 9.10 17.85 -1.42
C ARG A 87 8.47 18.14 -0.05
N ASP A 88 8.19 17.10 0.74
CA ASP A 88 7.58 17.25 2.06
C ASP A 88 8.52 18.02 3.01
N LYS A 89 7.99 19.09 3.60
CA LYS A 89 8.71 20.01 4.49
C LYS A 89 8.88 19.44 5.90
N ASN A 90 8.23 18.32 6.21
CA ASN A 90 8.33 17.64 7.51
C ASN A 90 9.70 16.99 7.71
N ARG A 91 10.68 17.79 8.14
CA ARG A 91 12.06 17.36 8.42
C ARG A 91 12.14 16.14 9.35
N LEU A 92 11.21 16.00 10.30
CA LEU A 92 11.11 14.86 11.22
C LEU A 92 10.79 13.54 10.50
N ARG A 93 9.80 13.52 9.61
CA ARG A 93 9.45 12.34 8.78
C ARG A 93 10.63 11.92 7.92
N ARG A 94 11.31 12.91 7.31
CA ARG A 94 12.48 12.71 6.45
C ARG A 94 13.71 12.21 7.22
N LEU A 95 14.00 12.79 8.38
CA LEU A 95 15.18 12.50 9.19
C LEU A 95 15.07 11.14 9.87
N LEU A 96 13.91 10.83 10.45
CA LEU A 96 13.71 9.58 11.23
C LEU A 96 13.25 8.39 10.36
N ARG A 97 12.98 8.63 9.06
CA ARG A 97 12.47 7.60 8.12
C ARG A 97 11.23 6.87 8.64
N ILE A 98 10.36 7.59 9.35
CA ILE A 98 9.09 7.08 9.89
C ILE A 98 8.03 7.27 8.80
N ARG A 99 8.09 6.43 7.76
CA ARG A 99 7.19 6.48 6.58
C ARG A 99 7.01 5.12 5.92
N LEU A 100 6.03 4.98 5.03
CA LEU A 100 5.92 3.79 4.19
C LEU A 100 7.12 3.62 3.25
N SER A 101 7.51 2.37 3.02
CA SER A 101 8.52 2.03 2.03
C SER A 101 7.86 1.66 0.71
N ALA A 102 8.06 2.50 -0.32
CA ALA A 102 7.60 2.22 -1.69
C ALA A 102 8.07 0.85 -2.19
N LYS A 103 9.32 0.46 -1.89
CA LYS A 103 9.86 -0.87 -2.22
C LYS A 103 9.06 -2.00 -1.56
N ARG A 104 8.60 -1.81 -0.31
CA ARG A 104 7.80 -2.83 0.40
C ARG A 104 6.37 -2.86 -0.12
N LEU A 105 5.78 -1.72 -0.49
CA LEU A 105 4.48 -1.66 -1.18
C LEU A 105 4.54 -2.39 -2.53
N LEU A 106 5.56 -2.16 -3.35
CA LEU A 106 5.73 -2.87 -4.62
C LEU A 106 5.95 -4.37 -4.43
N LYS A 107 6.70 -4.76 -3.38
CA LYS A 107 6.85 -6.18 -3.02
C LYS A 107 5.51 -6.79 -2.63
N LEU A 108 4.74 -6.10 -1.79
CA LEU A 108 3.42 -6.53 -1.36
C LEU A 108 2.45 -6.67 -2.54
N LYS A 109 2.48 -5.70 -3.46
CA LYS A 109 1.73 -5.76 -4.72
C LYS A 109 2.01 -7.06 -5.47
N ASN A 110 3.29 -7.34 -5.74
CA ASN A 110 3.67 -8.56 -6.47
C ASN A 110 3.25 -9.85 -5.73
N GLU A 111 3.24 -9.82 -4.41
CA GLU A 111 2.80 -10.95 -3.59
C GLU A 111 1.29 -11.19 -3.68
N VAL A 112 0.48 -10.13 -3.63
CA VAL A 112 -0.98 -10.19 -3.77
C VAL A 112 -1.35 -10.65 -5.18
N LEU A 113 -0.80 -10.02 -6.21
CA LEU A 113 -1.15 -10.30 -7.60
C LEU A 113 -0.72 -11.69 -8.07
N ARG A 114 0.36 -12.23 -7.52
CA ARG A 114 0.74 -13.62 -7.78
C ARG A 114 -0.42 -14.56 -7.47
N ASN A 115 -1.11 -14.33 -6.36
CA ASN A 115 -2.24 -15.16 -5.94
C ASN A 115 -3.43 -15.05 -6.89
N LEU A 116 -3.75 -13.83 -7.34
CA LEU A 116 -4.79 -13.59 -8.34
C LEU A 116 -4.54 -14.36 -9.64
N ILE A 117 -3.30 -14.36 -10.12
CA ILE A 117 -2.94 -15.08 -11.35
C ILE A 117 -3.07 -16.60 -11.14
N PHE A 118 -2.63 -17.14 -10.01
CA PHE A 118 -2.80 -18.57 -9.71
C PHE A 118 -4.28 -18.97 -9.58
N ALA A 119 -5.10 -18.17 -8.90
CA ALA A 119 -6.53 -18.41 -8.78
C ALA A 119 -7.23 -18.39 -10.16
N ALA A 120 -6.89 -17.43 -11.01
CA ALA A 120 -7.46 -17.33 -12.36
C ALA A 120 -7.02 -18.46 -13.31
N VAL A 121 -5.84 -19.03 -13.10
CA VAL A 121 -5.32 -20.16 -13.91
C VAL A 121 -5.90 -21.51 -13.45
N LEU A 122 -6.16 -21.70 -12.16
CA LEU A 122 -6.70 -22.95 -11.61
C LEU A 122 -8.22 -23.12 -11.79
N GLN A 123 -8.94 -22.04 -12.11
CA GLN A 123 -10.37 -22.09 -12.43
C GLN A 123 -10.67 -22.33 -13.93
N ARG A 124 -9.63 -22.64 -14.72
CA ARG A 124 -9.75 -23.10 -16.12
C ARG A 124 -9.36 -24.57 -16.22
#